data_AF-A0A2K1JLH1-F1
#
_entry.id   AF-A0A2K1JLH1-F1
#
_cell.length_a   1.000
_cell.length_b   1.000
_cell.length_c   1.000
_cell.angle_alpha   90.00
_cell.angle_beta   90.00
_cell.angle_gamma   90.00
#
_symmetry.space_group_name_H-M   'P 1'
#
loop_
_entity.id
_entity.type
_entity.pdbx_description
1 polymer ?
#
loop_
_entity_poly.entity_id
_entity_poly.type
_entity_poly.pdbx_seq_one_letter_code
_entity_poly.pdbx_strand_id
1 'polypeptide(L)' 'MLKVSDGRPSYLVVNADESEPGTYKDRDIMRHDPHKLLEGCLIAGVGIVLAQLTSIFEESM' A
#
# COMPACT_ATOMS: atom_id res chain seq x y z
N MET A 1 18.85 -1.05 9.90
CA MET A 1 19.28 -2.33 9.31
C MET A 1 18.90 -2.30 7.83
N LEU A 2 19.85 -2.21 6.91
CA LEU A 2 19.55 -2.31 5.48
C LEU A 2 19.18 -3.76 5.18
N LYS A 3 18.04 -4.00 4.53
CA LYS A 3 17.59 -5.35 4.19
C LYS A 3 18.50 -5.91 3.09
N VAL A 4 19.25 -6.96 3.40
CA VAL A 4 20.04 -7.68 2.41
C VAL A 4 19.06 -8.45 1.52
N SER A 5 19.13 -8.20 0.21
CA SER A 5 18.31 -8.87 -0.80
C SER A 5 18.65 -10.36 -0.84
N ASP A 6 17.68 -11.22 -0.60
CA ASP A 6 17.75 -12.69 -0.71
C ASP A 6 17.48 -13.19 -2.14
N GLY A 7 17.45 -12.29 -3.12
CA GLY A 7 17.19 -12.58 -4.53
C GLY A 7 15.70 -12.81 -4.84
N ARG A 8 14.81 -12.71 -3.84
CA ARG A 8 13.36 -12.82 -4.05
C ARG A 8 12.75 -11.46 -4.39
N PRO A 9 11.69 -11.43 -5.20
CA PRO A 9 10.93 -10.21 -5.43
C PRO A 9 10.38 -9.66 -4.12
N SER A 10 10.54 -8.36 -3.91
CA SER A 10 9.92 -7.64 -2.80
C SER A 10 8.53 -7.16 -3.21
N TYR A 11 7.57 -7.22 -2.28
CA TYR A 11 6.19 -6.85 -2.51
C TYR A 11 5.79 -5.73 -1.57
N LEU A 12 4.96 -4.81 -2.06
CA LEU A 12 4.31 -3.79 -1.24
C LEU A 12 2.84 -4.19 -1.06
N VAL A 13 2.40 -4.29 0.19
CA VAL A 13 1.00 -4.54 0.51
C VAL A 13 0.45 -3.29 1.17
N VAL A 14 -0.56 -2.70 0.54
CA VAL A 14 -1.31 -1.58 1.12
C VAL A 14 -2.53 -2.17 1.81
N ASN A 15 -2.55 -2.07 3.13
CA ASN A 15 -3.73 -2.43 3.90
C ASN A 15 -4.73 -1.27 3.81
N ALA A 16 -5.82 -1.50 3.11
CA ALA A 16 -6.93 -0.55 3.00
C ALA A 16 -8.20 -1.08 3.67
N ASP A 17 -8.04 -2.03 4.60
CA ASP A 17 -9.09 -2.52 5.48
C ASP A 17 -9.41 -1.49 6.59
N GLU A 18 -10.69 -1.18 6.75
CA GLU A 18 -11.22 -0.29 7.79
C GLU A 18 -12.29 -1.02 8.63
N SER A 19 -11.91 -2.17 9.18
CA SER A 19 -12.79 -3.02 9.99
C SER A 19 -13.18 -2.44 11.36
N GLU A 20 -12.63 -1.27 11.75
CA GLU A 20 -12.94 -0.60 13.02
C GLU A 20 -14.17 0.32 12.90
N PRO A 21 -15.20 0.16 13.76
CA PRO A 21 -16.39 1.00 13.73
C PRO A 21 -16.06 2.49 13.95
N GLY A 22 -16.35 3.31 12.94
CA GLY A 22 -16.11 4.76 12.97
C GLY A 22 -14.83 5.22 12.26
N THR A 23 -14.03 4.29 11.75
CA THR A 23 -12.87 4.58 10.89
C THR A 23 -13.30 4.57 9.42
N TYR A 24 -13.09 5.69 8.70
CA TYR A 24 -13.53 5.86 7.29
C TYR A 24 -12.55 6.69 6.44
N LYS A 25 -11.34 6.92 6.95
CA LYS A 25 -10.33 7.82 6.38
C LYS A 25 -9.70 7.23 5.11
N ASP A 26 -9.46 5.93 5.10
CA ASP A 26 -8.84 5.22 3.99
C ASP A 26 -9.85 5.05 2.84
N ARG A 27 -11.14 4.88 3.16
CA ARG A 27 -12.24 4.93 2.18
C ARG A 27 -12.31 6.27 1.46
N ASP A 28 -12.12 7.39 2.15
CA ASP A 28 -12.16 8.71 1.53
C ASP A 28 -10.96 8.94 0.61
N ILE A 29 -9.76 8.49 1.01
CA ILE A 29 -8.55 8.56 0.18
C ILE A 29 -8.71 7.69 -1.07
N MET A 30 -9.20 6.45 -0.93
CA MET A 30 -9.39 5.55 -2.07
C MET A 30 -10.45 6.05 -3.07
N ARG A 31 -11.55 6.65 -2.58
CA ARG A 31 -12.67 7.07 -3.44
C ARG A 31 -12.49 8.46 -4.05
N HIS A 32 -11.92 9.40 -3.31
CA HIS A 32 -11.86 10.80 -3.74
C HIS A 32 -10.47 11.23 -4.20
N ASP A 33 -9.41 10.49 -3.82
CA ASP A 33 -8.03 10.83 -4.21
C ASP A 33 -7.13 9.58 -4.41
N PRO A 34 -7.48 8.68 -5.33
CA PRO A 34 -6.73 7.45 -5.56
C PRO A 34 -5.30 7.71 -6.05
N HIS A 35 -5.04 8.87 -6.67
CA HIS A 35 -3.72 9.21 -7.16
C HIS A 35 -2.72 9.46 -6.04
N LYS A 36 -3.13 10.09 -4.92
CA LYS A 36 -2.28 10.21 -3.73
C LYS A 36 -1.86 8.84 -3.18
N LEU A 37 -2.78 7.87 -3.21
CA LEU A 37 -2.49 6.51 -2.76
C LEU A 37 -1.43 5.86 -3.68
N LEU A 38 -1.61 5.97 -5.00
CA LEU A 38 -0.67 5.43 -5.99
C LEU A 38 0.72 6.10 -5.93
N GLU A 39 0.77 7.41 -5.72
CA GLU A 39 2.02 8.14 -5.53
C GLU A 39 2.75 7.66 -4.27
N GLY A 40 2.02 7.49 -3.17
CA GLY A 40 2.55 6.91 -1.94
C GLY A 40 3.10 5.49 -2.15
N CYS A 41 2.39 4.66 -2.92
CA CYS A 41 2.86 3.32 -3.29
C CYS A 41 4.18 3.36 -4.07
N LEU A 42 4.31 4.28 -5.03
CA LEU A 42 5.53 4.43 -5.83
C LEU A 42 6.72 4.83 -4.95
N ILE A 43 6.54 5.83 -4.09
CA ILE A 43 7.57 6.33 -3.19
C ILE A 43 7.99 5.24 -2.20
N ALA A 44 7.02 4.57 -1.57
CA ALA A 44 7.27 3.47 -0.64
C ALA A 44 7.97 2.28 -1.33
N GLY A 45 7.56 1.94 -2.56
CA GLY A 45 8.16 0.85 -3.35
C GLY A 45 9.62 1.12 -3.71
N VAL A 46 9.97 2.36 -4.02
CA VAL A 46 11.35 2.79 -4.32
C VAL A 46 12.21 2.85 -3.05
N GLY A 47 11.70 3.39 -1.94
CA GLY A 47 12.43 3.43 -0.66
C GLY A 47 12.61 2.05 0.00
N ILE A 48 11.68 1.14 -0.35
CA ILE A 48 11.61 -0.31 -0.17
C ILE A 48 12.93 -1.05 -0.47
N VAL A 49 12.95 -1.63 -1.67
CA VAL A 49 14.05 -2.31 -2.37
C VAL A 49 13.62 -2.55 -3.84
N LEU A 50 12.96 -1.58 -4.51
CA LEU A 50 12.20 -1.81 -5.76
C LEU A 50 11.14 -2.92 -5.58
N ALA A 51 10.04 -2.59 -4.88
CA ALA A 51 8.89 -3.49 -4.85
C ALA A 51 8.42 -3.79 -6.29
N GLN A 52 8.35 -5.08 -6.65
CA GLN A 52 8.03 -5.51 -8.01
C GLN A 52 6.51 -5.61 -8.26
N LEU A 53 5.73 -5.74 -7.20
CA LEU A 53 4.28 -5.78 -7.27
C LEU A 53 3.69 -5.11 -6.01
N THR A 54 2.66 -4.28 -6.24
CA THR A 54 1.88 -3.62 -5.21
C THR A 54 0.44 -4.11 -5.27
N SER A 55 -0.09 -4.57 -4.14
CA SER A 55 -1.50 -4.99 -3.99
C SER A 55 -2.19 -4.16 -2.93
N ILE A 56 -3.36 -3.63 -3.26
CA ILE A 56 -4.24 -2.91 -2.32
C ILE A 56 -5.35 -3.89 -1.94
N PHE A 57 -5.49 -4.16 -0.64
CA PHE A 57 -6.57 -5.01 -0.11
C PHE A 57 -7.64 -4.11 0.50
N GLU A 58 -8.77 -4.01 -0.16
CA GLU A 58 -9.99 -3.38 0.35
C GLU A 58 -10.94 -4.45 0.90
N GLU A 59 -11.75 -4.11 1.91
CA GLU A 59 -12.82 -5.01 2.34
C GLU A 59 -13.94 -5.05 1.29
N SER A 60 -14.30 -6.25 0.83
CA SER A 60 -15.46 -6.46 -0.02
C SER A 60 -16.73 -6.40 0.83
N MET A 61 -17.35 -5.22 0.85
CA MET A 61 -18.62 -4.92 1.51
C MET A 61 -19.77 -5.82 1.04
#